data_AF-A0A838QV09-F1
#
_entry.id   AF-A0A838QV09-F1
#
_cell.length_a   1.000
_cell.length_b   1.000
_cell.length_c   1.000
_cell.angle_alpha   90.00
_cell.angle_beta   90.00
_cell.angle_gamma   90.00
#
_symmetry.space_group_name_H-M   'P 1'
#
loop_
_entity.id
_entity.type
_entity.pdbx_description
1 polymer ?
#
loop_
_entity_poly.entity_id
_entity_poly.type
_entity_poly.pdbx_seq_one_letter_code
_entity_poly.pdbx_strand_id
1 'polypeptide(L)'
;MAAFVLSMPGCGGPSEAKVSDSGQYLIDARQAIADGNTPKALEALSASIESEPNIWAYMERAKINAKQGGADQTVLDDCKEILKLHPENRDVPWLQGELKKPVEQRFKGRFAIPPSYTK
;
A
#
# COMPACT_ATOMS: atom_id res chain seq x y z
N MET A 1 -50.72 -37.09 0.04
CA MET A 1 -49.90 -36.00 0.59
C MET A 1 -48.45 -36.41 0.47
N ALA A 2 -47.71 -35.82 -0.46
CA ALA A 2 -46.27 -36.02 -0.61
C ALA A 2 -45.66 -34.62 -0.71
N ALA A 3 -45.07 -34.16 0.39
CA ALA A 3 -44.31 -32.92 0.43
C ALA A 3 -42.89 -33.23 -0.04
N PHE A 4 -42.62 -33.00 -1.33
CA PHE A 4 -41.26 -32.90 -1.84
C PHE A 4 -40.72 -31.53 -1.44
N VAL A 5 -39.90 -31.50 -0.40
CA VAL A 5 -39.11 -30.32 -0.05
C VAL A 5 -37.98 -30.22 -1.09
N LEU A 6 -38.16 -29.34 -2.06
CA LEU A 6 -37.10 -28.93 -2.99
C LEU A 6 -36.05 -28.18 -2.17
N SER A 7 -35.02 -28.92 -1.75
CA SER A 7 -33.80 -28.36 -1.18
C SER A 7 -33.09 -27.56 -2.27
N MET A 8 -33.29 -26.24 -2.28
CA MET A 8 -32.39 -25.35 -2.99
C MET A 8 -31.00 -25.49 -2.35
N PRO A 9 -29.91 -25.68 -3.11
CA PRO A 9 -28.58 -25.46 -2.58
C PRO A 9 -28.39 -23.95 -2.42
N GLY A 10 -28.91 -23.42 -1.33
CA GLY A 10 -28.34 -22.22 -0.73
C GLY A 10 -27.02 -22.63 -0.09
N CYS A 11 -25.90 -22.26 -0.70
CA CYS A 11 -24.58 -22.20 -0.07
C CYS A 11 -23.59 -21.48 -1.00
N GLY A 12 -23.86 -20.21 -1.28
CA GLY A 12 -22.79 -19.24 -1.52
C GLY A 12 -22.62 -18.45 -0.23
N GLY A 13 -22.05 -19.08 0.80
CA GLY A 13 -21.71 -18.36 2.03
C GLY A 13 -20.75 -17.20 1.71
N PRO A 14 -20.67 -16.16 2.57
CA PRO A 14 -19.58 -15.20 2.42
C PRO A 14 -18.30 -16.02 2.49
N SER A 15 -17.53 -16.06 1.42
CA SER A 15 -16.16 -16.50 1.53
C SER A 15 -15.52 -15.51 2.49
N GLU A 16 -15.43 -15.87 3.76
CA GLU A 16 -14.44 -15.35 4.69
C GLU A 16 -13.09 -15.78 4.12
N ALA A 17 -12.71 -15.19 2.99
CA ALA A 17 -11.34 -15.08 2.58
C ALA A 17 -10.73 -14.23 3.69
N LYS A 18 -10.26 -14.91 4.74
CA LYS A 18 -9.56 -14.31 5.86
C LYS A 18 -8.45 -13.51 5.21
N VAL A 19 -8.63 -12.19 5.18
CA VAL A 19 -7.64 -11.28 4.62
C VAL A 19 -6.34 -11.65 5.32
N SER A 20 -5.26 -11.86 4.57
CA SER A 20 -3.96 -12.12 5.21
C SER A 20 -3.71 -10.98 6.19
N ASP A 21 -3.01 -11.25 7.30
CA ASP A 21 -2.77 -10.22 8.31
C ASP A 21 -2.17 -8.96 7.63
N SER A 22 -1.28 -9.15 6.64
CA SER A 22 -0.77 -8.10 5.76
C SER A 22 -1.83 -7.31 4.98
N GLY A 23 -2.79 -8.00 4.36
CA GLY A 23 -3.90 -7.34 3.64
C GLY A 23 -4.79 -6.52 4.58
N GLN A 24 -5.03 -7.00 5.80
CA GLN A 24 -5.81 -6.26 6.80
C GLN A 24 -5.05 -5.01 7.25
N TYR A 25 -3.76 -5.13 7.52
CA TYR A 25 -2.91 -3.99 7.84
C TYR A 25 -2.85 -2.95 6.72
N LEU A 26 -2.91 -3.35 5.44
CA LEU A 26 -3.04 -2.42 4.32
C LEU A 26 -4.37 -1.66 4.32
N ILE A 27 -5.48 -2.32 4.69
CA ILE A 27 -6.79 -1.66 4.83
C ILE A 27 -6.73 -0.63 5.96
N ASP A 28 -6.17 -1.01 7.11
CA ASP A 28 -6.03 -0.12 8.27
C ASP A 28 -5.12 1.08 7.95
N ALA A 29 -4.02 0.85 7.24
CA ALA A 29 -3.14 1.90 6.77
C ALA A 29 -3.86 2.89 5.85
N ARG A 30 -4.64 2.40 4.88
CA ARG A 30 -5.42 3.26 3.97
C ARG A 30 -6.45 4.10 4.71
N GLN A 31 -7.13 3.49 5.69
CA GLN A 31 -8.07 4.23 6.54
C GLN A 31 -7.34 5.33 7.32
N ALA A 32 -6.21 5.01 7.96
CA ALA A 32 -5.42 5.98 8.69
C ALA A 32 -4.87 7.12 7.79
N ILE A 33 -4.47 6.81 6.55
CA ILE A 33 -4.09 7.80 5.54
C ILE A 33 -5.26 8.73 5.22
N ALA A 34 -6.46 8.18 5.00
CA ALA A 34 -7.67 8.95 4.72
C ALA A 34 -8.06 9.86 5.90
N ASP A 35 -7.85 9.39 7.13
CA ASP A 35 -8.09 10.14 8.35
C ASP A 35 -6.98 11.18 8.66
N GLY A 36 -5.90 11.20 7.87
CA GLY A 36 -4.73 12.06 8.12
C GLY A 36 -3.86 11.60 9.31
N ASN A 37 -4.16 10.45 9.91
CA ASN A 37 -3.43 9.90 11.05
C ASN A 37 -2.14 9.22 10.57
N THR A 38 -1.11 10.05 10.36
CA THR A 38 0.17 9.59 9.81
C THR A 38 0.89 8.57 10.70
N PRO A 39 0.95 8.72 12.04
CA PRO A 39 1.56 7.70 12.91
C PRO A 39 0.88 6.32 12.77
N LYS A 40 -0.45 6.28 12.82
CA LYS A 40 -1.21 5.02 12.68
C LYS A 40 -1.03 4.41 11.29
N ALA A 41 -0.94 5.23 10.24
CA ALA A 41 -0.66 4.74 8.90
C ALA A 41 0.71 4.06 8.80
N LEU A 42 1.75 4.68 9.35
CA LEU A 42 3.11 4.13 9.33
C LEU A 42 3.23 2.83 10.15
N GLU A 43 2.54 2.76 11.29
CA GLU A 43 2.46 1.55 12.12
C GLU A 43 1.81 0.40 11.33
N ALA A 44 0.64 0.63 10.76
CA ALA A 44 -0.07 -0.38 9.98
C ALA A 44 0.72 -0.81 8.73
N LEU A 45 1.37 0.12 8.02
CA LEU A 45 2.22 -0.23 6.88
C LEU A 45 3.42 -1.08 7.29
N SER A 46 4.02 -0.80 8.45
CA SER A 46 5.14 -1.60 8.96
C SER A 46 4.67 -3.00 9.37
N ALA A 47 3.52 -3.12 10.04
CA ALA A 47 2.91 -4.40 10.36
C ALA A 47 2.55 -5.22 9.10
N SER A 48 2.09 -4.55 8.03
CA SER A 48 1.86 -5.19 6.74
C SER A 48 3.15 -5.77 6.16
N ILE A 49 4.25 -4.99 6.16
CA ILE A 49 5.56 -5.42 5.66
C ILE A 49 6.11 -6.59 6.48
N GLU A 50 6.00 -6.53 7.81
CA GLU A 50 6.46 -7.59 8.71
C GLU A 50 5.67 -8.89 8.56
N SER A 51 4.35 -8.79 8.33
CA SER A 51 3.50 -9.94 8.07
C SER A 51 3.78 -10.58 6.71
N GLU A 52 3.79 -9.76 5.65
CA GLU A 52 4.09 -10.20 4.29
C GLU A 52 4.64 -9.02 3.46
N PRO A 53 5.94 -9.03 3.10
CA PRO A 53 6.54 -7.99 2.28
C PRO A 53 5.84 -7.85 0.93
N ASN A 54 5.37 -6.65 0.61
CA ASN A 54 4.67 -6.38 -0.64
C ASN A 54 4.95 -4.95 -1.13
N ILE A 55 4.86 -4.74 -2.45
CA ILE A 55 5.17 -3.43 -3.07
C ILE A 55 4.31 -2.32 -2.46
N TRP A 56 3.01 -2.57 -2.28
CA TRP A 56 2.05 -1.53 -1.91
C TRP A 56 2.37 -0.93 -0.55
N ALA A 57 2.70 -1.77 0.44
CA ALA A 57 3.05 -1.32 1.78
C ALA A 57 4.35 -0.50 1.78
N TYR A 58 5.39 -1.00 1.11
CA TYR A 58 6.64 -0.23 0.95
C TYR A 58 6.41 1.10 0.22
N MET A 59 5.66 1.10 -0.88
CA MET A 59 5.43 2.30 -1.69
C MET A 59 4.66 3.37 -0.90
N GLU A 60 3.61 3.00 -0.18
CA GLU A 60 2.86 3.97 0.63
C GLU A 60 3.68 4.48 1.81
N ARG A 61 4.46 3.62 2.49
CA ARG A 61 5.34 4.03 3.58
C ARG A 61 6.41 5.00 3.10
N ALA A 62 7.02 4.71 1.96
CA ALA A 62 8.04 5.54 1.35
C ALA A 62 7.46 6.90 0.92
N LYS A 63 6.25 6.94 0.35
CA LYS A 63 5.56 8.19 0.00
C LYS A 63 5.27 9.06 1.22
N ILE A 64 4.80 8.47 2.33
CA ILE A 64 4.52 9.20 3.57
C ILE A 64 5.81 9.83 4.12
N ASN A 65 6.87 9.03 4.26
CA ASN A 65 8.17 9.50 4.75
C ASN A 65 8.78 10.58 3.83
N ALA A 66 8.67 10.40 2.51
CA ALA A 66 9.12 11.41 1.56
C ALA A 66 8.37 12.74 1.72
N LYS A 67 7.06 12.73 2.03
CA LYS A 67 6.27 13.95 2.26
C LYS A 67 6.59 14.64 3.59
N GLN A 68 6.88 13.89 4.64
CA GLN A 68 7.23 14.47 5.94
C GLN A 68 8.63 15.08 5.95
N GLY A 69 9.56 14.51 5.17
CA GLY A 69 10.96 14.87 5.19
C GLY A 69 11.70 14.28 6.40
N GLY A 70 13.03 14.34 6.39
CA GLY A 70 13.87 13.84 7.49
C GLY A 70 14.05 12.32 7.56
N ALA A 71 13.37 11.56 6.71
CA ALA A 71 13.44 10.10 6.63
C ALA A 71 13.87 9.58 5.24
N ASP A 72 14.64 10.38 4.49
CA ASP A 72 15.02 10.06 3.10
C ASP A 72 15.77 8.72 2.98
N GLN A 73 16.56 8.33 4.00
CA GLN A 73 17.20 7.01 4.03
C GLN A 73 16.18 5.86 4.09
N THR A 74 15.13 5.99 4.92
CA THR A 74 14.04 5.01 5.00
C THR A 74 13.32 4.89 3.65
N VAL A 75 13.09 6.01 2.96
CA VAL A 75 12.49 6.00 1.60
C VAL A 75 13.38 5.23 0.62
N LEU A 76 14.70 5.42 0.68
CA LEU A 76 15.65 4.72 -0.19
C LEU A 76 15.74 3.22 0.12
N ASP A 77 15.62 2.84 1.39
CA ASP A 77 15.62 1.43 1.78
C ASP A 77 14.32 0.74 1.35
N ASP A 78 13.16 1.40 1.50
CA ASP A 78 11.89 0.93 0.92
C ASP A 78 11.99 0.77 -0.61
N CYS A 79 12.62 1.72 -1.31
CA CYS A 79 12.86 1.60 -2.75
C CYS A 79 13.69 0.35 -3.09
N LYS A 80 14.71 0.01 -2.30
CA LYS A 80 15.53 -1.19 -2.52
C LYS A 80 14.72 -2.46 -2.35
N GLU A 81 13.89 -2.54 -1.30
CA GLU A 81 13.03 -3.71 -1.08
C GLU A 81 12.01 -3.87 -2.21
N ILE A 82 11.44 -2.77 -2.72
CA ILE A 82 10.53 -2.81 -3.89
C ILE A 82 11.26 -3.37 -5.12
N LEU A 83 12.50 -2.96 -5.37
CA LEU A 83 13.28 -3.46 -6.51
C LEU A 83 13.70 -4.93 -6.34
N LYS A 84 13.85 -5.43 -5.11
CA LYS A 84 14.08 -6.88 -4.89
C LYS A 84 12.84 -7.71 -5.25
N LEU A 85 11.65 -7.21 -4.89
CA LEU A 85 10.39 -7.89 -5.22
C LEU A 85 10.06 -7.75 -6.71
N HIS A 86 10.26 -6.56 -7.28
CA HIS A 86 9.94 -6.22 -8.66
C HIS A 86 11.04 -5.34 -9.27
N PRO A 87 12.05 -5.94 -9.92
CA PRO A 87 13.21 -5.22 -10.45
C PRO A 87 12.89 -4.15 -11.48
N GLU A 88 11.79 -4.30 -12.21
CA GLU A 88 11.36 -3.37 -13.27
C GLU A 88 10.30 -2.36 -12.79
N ASN A 89 10.13 -2.19 -11.47
CA ASN A 89 9.14 -1.28 -10.93
C ASN A 89 9.47 0.18 -11.32
N ARG A 90 8.66 0.73 -12.23
CA ARG A 90 8.83 2.08 -12.79
C ARG A 90 8.53 3.21 -11.80
N ASP A 91 7.88 2.92 -10.67
CA ASP A 91 7.58 3.93 -9.66
C ASP A 91 8.79 4.22 -8.77
N VAL A 92 9.74 3.30 -8.66
CA VAL A 92 10.97 3.52 -7.87
C VAL A 92 11.81 4.69 -8.38
N PRO A 93 12.20 4.77 -9.67
CA PRO A 93 12.94 5.94 -10.17
C PRO A 93 12.13 7.23 -10.08
N TRP A 94 10.80 7.16 -10.19
CA TRP A 94 9.91 8.31 -9.95
C TRP A 94 10.01 8.81 -8.51
N LEU A 95 9.86 7.91 -7.53
CA LEU A 95 9.93 8.23 -6.10
C LEU A 95 11.33 8.76 -5.70
N GLN A 96 12.39 8.18 -6.23
CA GLN A 96 13.76 8.69 -6.06
C GLN A 96 13.94 10.08 -6.68
N GLY A 97 13.24 10.36 -7.78
CA GLY A 97 13.17 11.69 -8.37
C GLY A 97 12.50 12.71 -7.45
N GLU A 98 11.45 12.32 -6.73
CA GLU A 98 10.79 13.16 -5.73
C GLU A 98 11.74 13.53 -4.59
N LEU A 99 12.60 12.62 -4.12
CA LEU A 99 13.56 12.92 -3.05
C LEU A 99 14.54 14.05 -3.39
N LYS A 100 14.83 14.28 -4.68
CA LYS A 100 15.71 15.36 -5.14
C LYS A 100 15.06 16.74 -5.08
N LYS A 101 13.73 16.79 -4.90
CA LYS A 101 12.99 18.04 -4.77
C LYS A 101 12.98 18.49 -3.30
N PRO A 102 12.88 19.81 -3.05
CA PRO A 102 12.52 20.32 -1.73
C PRO A 102 11.24 19.64 -1.24
N VAL A 103 11.15 19.36 0.06
CA VAL A 103 10.03 18.60 0.66
C VAL A 103 8.67 19.18 0.26
N GLU A 104 8.58 20.50 0.20
CA GLU A 104 7.39 21.28 -0.13
C GLU A 104 6.97 21.14 -1.60
N GLN A 105 7.87 20.67 -2.47
CA GLN A 105 7.63 20.46 -3.90
C GLN A 105 7.44 18.99 -4.27
N ARG A 106 7.68 18.07 -3.34
CA ARG A 106 7.47 16.62 -3.55
C ARG A 106 6.00 16.36 -3.87
N PHE A 107 5.76 15.50 -4.86
CA PHE A 107 4.44 15.07 -5.33
C PHE A 107 3.53 16.22 -5.76
N LYS A 108 4.10 17.30 -6.31
CA LYS A 108 3.36 18.43 -6.89
C LYS A 108 3.63 18.59 -8.39
N GLY A 109 2.66 19.17 -9.10
CA GLY A 109 2.77 19.50 -10.52
C GLY A 109 2.47 18.33 -11.46
N ARG A 110 2.94 18.45 -12.71
CA ARG A 110 2.60 17.54 -13.82
C ARG A 110 2.98 16.07 -13.57
N PHE A 111 3.99 15.82 -12.74
CA PHE A 111 4.53 14.48 -12.47
C PHE A 111 4.26 14.01 -11.03
N ALA A 112 3.21 14.55 -10.39
CA ALA A 112 2.81 14.18 -9.04
C ALA A 112 2.27 12.75 -8.91
N ILE A 113 1.88 12.13 -10.03
CA ILE A 113 1.24 10.82 -10.09
C ILE A 113 2.30 9.77 -10.47
N PRO A 114 2.34 8.61 -9.79
CA PRO A 114 3.29 7.54 -10.13
C PRO A 114 3.06 6.99 -11.55
N PRO A 115 4.12 6.57 -12.27
CA PRO A 115 4.03 5.95 -13.58
C PRO A 115 3.10 4.73 -13.67
N SER A 116 2.92 3.96 -12.59
CA SER A 116 1.98 2.83 -12.55
C SER A 116 0.52 3.22 -12.75
N TYR A 117 0.17 4.49 -12.53
CA TYR A 117 -1.17 5.03 -12.74
C TYR A 117 -1.34 5.68 -14.13
N THR A 118 -0.26 5.78 -14.91
CA THR A 118 -0.28 6.31 -16.27
C THR A 118 -0.23 5.16 -17.28
N LYS A 119 -1.14 5.18 -18.26
CA LYS A 119 -1.22 4.16 -19.34
C LYS A 119 -0.08 4.31 -20.34
#